data_AF-A0A142CL75-F1
#
_entry.id   AF-A0A142CL75-F1
#
_cell.length_a   1.000
_cell.length_b   1.000
_cell.length_c   1.000
_cell.angle_alpha   90.00
_cell.angle_beta   90.00
_cell.angle_gamma   90.00
#
_symmetry.space_group_name_H-M   'P 1'
#
loop_
_entity.id
_entity.type
_entity.pdbx_description
1 polymer ?
#
loop_
_entity_poly.entity_id
_entity_poly.type
_entity_poly.pdbx_seq_one_letter_code
_entity_poly.pdbx_strand_id
1 'polypeptide(L)'
;MNKKDFCRKPRKMCPPATPDEHIEMGNETISELELIDNLASGAVKRLKLVQGEDLKFCIYIQLSWKGGDLLLETQRKKPRVWSSLDRLAKHINSKYGSVPVVELYLWSKESNGKNRRC
;
A
#
# COMPACT_ATOMS: atom_id res chain seq x y z
N MET A 1 23.72 45.30 -51.14
CA MET A 1 23.96 43.85 -51.30
C MET A 1 24.28 43.29 -49.91
N ASN A 2 23.70 42.23 -49.35
CA ASN A 2 22.63 41.32 -49.74
C ASN A 2 22.05 40.70 -48.45
N LYS A 3 20.72 40.57 -48.43
CA LYS A 3 19.94 39.78 -47.48
C LYS A 3 20.27 38.30 -47.64
N LYS A 4 20.42 37.55 -46.54
CA LYS A 4 20.13 36.11 -46.49
C LYS A 4 19.52 35.77 -45.14
N ASP A 5 18.20 35.74 -45.14
CA ASP A 5 17.32 35.21 -44.13
C ASP A 5 17.69 33.76 -43.74
N PHE A 6 17.77 33.49 -42.44
CA PHE A 6 17.74 32.13 -41.91
C PHE A 6 16.58 32.00 -40.93
N CYS A 7 15.45 31.54 -41.47
CA CYS A 7 14.25 31.21 -40.72
C CYS A 7 14.47 29.87 -39.99
N ARG A 8 14.58 29.86 -38.65
CA ARG A 8 14.57 28.64 -37.84
C ARG A 8 13.21 28.50 -37.14
N LYS A 9 12.42 27.52 -37.61
CA LYS A 9 11.13 27.13 -37.01
C LYS A 9 11.33 26.67 -35.56
N PRO A 10 10.47 27.06 -34.60
CA PRO A 10 10.49 26.47 -33.27
C PRO A 10 9.94 25.03 -33.34
N ARG A 11 10.72 24.07 -32.85
CA ARG A 11 10.21 22.72 -32.56
C ARG A 11 9.20 22.86 -31.42
N LYS A 12 7.95 22.50 -31.68
CA LYS A 12 6.95 22.25 -30.63
C LYS A 12 7.48 21.12 -29.76
N MET A 13 7.98 21.45 -28.58
CA MET A 13 8.21 20.46 -27.53
C MET A 13 6.86 20.21 -26.87
N CYS A 14 6.37 18.98 -26.97
CA CYS A 14 5.19 18.54 -26.24
C CYS A 14 5.43 18.74 -24.73
N PRO A 15 4.42 19.16 -23.94
CA PRO A 15 4.53 19.14 -22.49
C PRO A 15 4.72 17.68 -22.03
N PRO A 16 5.64 17.39 -21.09
CA PRO A 16 5.67 16.09 -20.45
C PRO A 16 4.34 15.87 -19.75
N ALA A 17 3.77 14.68 -19.96
CA ALA A 17 2.51 14.25 -19.40
C ALA A 17 2.44 14.58 -17.90
N THR A 18 1.47 15.42 -17.54
CA THR A 18 0.89 15.37 -16.20
C THR A 18 0.43 13.94 -15.97
N PRO A 19 0.95 13.20 -14.98
CA PRO A 19 0.17 12.10 -14.45
C PRO A 19 -1.08 12.77 -13.89
N ASP A 20 -2.25 12.39 -14.40
CA ASP A 20 -3.54 12.70 -13.83
C ASP A 20 -3.45 12.72 -12.30
N GLU A 21 -3.46 13.91 -11.71
CA GLU A 21 -3.97 14.08 -10.35
C GLU A 21 -5.49 13.92 -10.43
N HIS A 22 -5.90 12.68 -10.69
CA HIS A 22 -7.13 12.17 -10.15
C HIS A 22 -7.00 12.31 -8.64
N ILE A 23 -7.65 13.34 -8.09
CA ILE A 23 -8.04 13.35 -6.69
C ILE A 23 -9.07 12.23 -6.56
N GLU A 24 -8.56 10.99 -6.50
CA GLU A 24 -9.34 9.86 -6.08
C GLU A 24 -9.75 10.16 -4.63
N MET A 25 -11.04 10.08 -4.35
CA MET A 25 -11.56 9.90 -2.99
C MET A 25 -11.12 8.51 -2.51
N GLY A 26 -9.81 8.36 -2.34
CA GLY A 26 -9.11 7.11 -2.46
C GLY A 26 -9.25 6.33 -1.18
N ASN A 27 -9.78 5.12 -1.29
CA ASN A 27 -9.39 4.04 -0.41
C ASN A 27 -7.85 4.06 -0.39
N GLU A 28 -7.28 4.54 0.71
CA GLU A 28 -5.84 4.74 0.81
C GLU A 28 -5.17 3.38 0.65
N THR A 29 -4.61 3.11 -0.53
CA THR A 29 -3.90 1.87 -0.81
C THR A 29 -2.45 2.17 -1.12
N ILE A 30 -1.58 1.21 -0.81
CA ILE A 30 -0.16 1.30 -1.05
C ILE A 30 0.30 0.05 -1.79
N SER A 31 1.09 0.23 -2.84
CA SER A 31 1.67 -0.88 -3.58
C SER A 31 2.88 -1.47 -2.84
N GLU A 32 3.26 -2.72 -3.15
CA GLU A 32 4.45 -3.34 -2.56
C GLU A 32 5.73 -2.51 -2.79
N LEU A 33 5.87 -1.88 -3.96
CA LEU A 33 7.03 -1.04 -4.30
C LEU A 33 7.08 0.22 -3.45
N GLU A 34 5.95 0.93 -3.36
CA GLU A 34 5.81 2.12 -2.52
C GLU A 34 6.06 1.78 -1.05
N LEU A 35 5.60 0.62 -0.57
CA LEU A 35 5.85 0.18 0.79
C LEU A 35 7.34 -0.06 1.04
N ILE A 36 8.05 -0.70 0.10
CA ILE A 36 9.50 -0.94 0.23
C ILE A 36 10.27 0.37 0.26
N ASP A 37 9.90 1.34 -0.58
CA ASP A 37 10.52 2.67 -0.59
C ASP A 37 10.26 3.44 0.72
N ASN A 38 9.03 3.37 1.23
CA ASN A 38 8.66 3.93 2.53
C ASN A 38 9.37 3.23 3.71
N LEU A 39 9.64 1.93 3.62
CA LEU A 39 10.43 1.22 4.62
C LEU A 39 11.89 1.65 4.58
N ALA A 40 12.47 1.77 3.37
CA ALA A 40 13.84 2.20 3.18
C ALA A 40 14.09 3.64 3.68
N SER A 41 13.10 4.52 3.51
CA SER A 41 13.13 5.89 4.02
C SER A 41 12.79 6.03 5.52
N GLY A 42 12.40 4.95 6.20
CA GLY A 42 11.99 5.01 7.62
C GLY A 42 10.65 5.70 7.83
N ALA A 43 9.85 5.83 6.77
CA ALA A 43 8.53 6.44 6.76
C ALA A 43 7.43 5.54 7.34
N VAL A 44 7.68 4.24 7.52
CA VAL A 44 6.70 3.33 8.12
C VAL A 44 6.70 3.48 9.63
N LYS A 45 5.54 3.87 10.20
CA LYS A 45 5.35 3.97 11.64
C LYS A 45 4.92 2.64 12.23
N ARG A 46 3.93 1.98 11.62
CA ARG A 46 3.34 0.72 12.10
C ARG A 46 2.81 -0.12 10.94
N LEU A 47 2.87 -1.44 11.11
CA LEU A 47 2.13 -2.40 10.30
C LEU A 47 1.01 -3.01 11.12
N LYS A 48 -0.22 -2.98 10.61
CA LYS A 48 -1.38 -3.62 11.22
C LYS A 48 -1.81 -4.81 10.37
N LEU A 49 -1.91 -5.96 11.00
CA LEU A 49 -2.37 -7.21 10.42
C LEU A 49 -3.80 -7.42 10.89
N VAL A 50 -4.77 -7.39 9.99
CA VAL A 50 -6.18 -7.50 10.35
C VAL A 50 -6.72 -8.81 9.78
N GLN A 51 -7.24 -9.66 10.64
CA GLN A 51 -7.97 -10.86 10.23
C GLN A 51 -9.42 -10.50 9.91
N GLY A 52 -9.84 -10.72 8.67
CA GLY A 52 -11.22 -10.60 8.23
C GLY A 52 -12.07 -11.80 8.63
N GLU A 53 -13.39 -11.67 8.48
CA GLU A 53 -14.39 -12.70 8.81
C GLU A 53 -14.17 -14.02 8.04
N ASP A 54 -13.57 -13.95 6.85
CA ASP A 54 -13.19 -15.10 6.03
C ASP A 54 -11.96 -15.88 6.54
N LEU A 55 -11.47 -15.59 7.75
CA LEU A 55 -10.18 -16.07 8.30
C LEU A 55 -8.95 -15.63 7.48
N LYS A 56 -9.13 -14.70 6.55
CA LYS A 56 -8.07 -14.14 5.72
C LYS A 56 -7.44 -12.94 6.41
N PHE A 57 -6.13 -12.78 6.25
CA PHE A 57 -5.38 -11.67 6.81
C PHE A 57 -5.11 -10.61 5.74
N CYS A 58 -5.32 -9.35 6.09
CA CYS A 58 -4.96 -8.18 5.32
C CYS A 58 -3.87 -7.38 6.05
N ILE A 59 -3.07 -6.64 5.29
CA ILE A 59 -2.05 -5.75 5.84
C ILE A 59 -2.47 -4.31 5.61
N TYR A 60 -2.47 -3.53 6.68
CA TYR A 60 -2.59 -2.08 6.67
C TYR A 60 -1.27 -1.47 7.14
N ILE A 61 -0.84 -0.40 6.49
CA ILE A 61 0.40 0.29 6.80
C ILE A 61 0.09 1.70 7.23
N GLN A 62 0.61 2.07 8.39
CA GLN A 62 0.53 3.43 8.88
C GLN A 62 1.88 4.10 8.64
N LEU A 63 1.89 5.14 7.81
CA LEU A 63 3.07 5.96 7.57
C LEU A 63 3.18 7.08 8.62
N SER A 64 4.40 7.58 8.82
CA SER A 64 4.68 8.68 9.75
C SER A 64 4.35 10.04 9.13
N TRP A 65 4.54 10.16 7.82
CA TRP A 65 4.33 11.40 7.06
C TRP A 65 2.92 11.50 6.46
N LYS A 66 2.24 10.38 6.28
CA LYS A 66 0.86 10.31 5.79
C LYS A 66 -0.04 9.78 6.89
N GLY A 67 -0.97 10.60 7.36
CA GLY A 67 -1.99 10.18 8.31
C GLY A 67 -3.03 9.33 7.60
N GLY A 68 -3.09 8.05 7.92
CA GLY A 68 -3.97 7.10 7.23
C GLY A 68 -3.50 5.66 7.40
N ASP A 69 -4.44 4.71 7.36
CA ASP A 69 -4.14 3.28 7.30
C ASP A 69 -4.20 2.84 5.83
N LEU A 70 -3.04 2.67 5.21
CA LEU A 70 -2.93 2.31 3.80
C LEU A 70 -3.08 0.79 3.64
N LEU A 71 -4.06 0.35 2.88
CA LEU A 71 -4.24 -1.07 2.56
C LEU A 71 -3.19 -1.53 1.55
N LEU A 72 -2.52 -2.65 1.85
CA LEU A 72 -1.52 -3.22 0.95
C LEU A 72 -2.17 -3.86 -0.27
N GLU A 73 -1.89 -3.29 -1.43
CA GLU A 73 -2.30 -3.81 -2.72
C GLU A 73 -1.15 -4.42 -3.49
N THR A 74 -1.48 -5.47 -4.25
CA THR A 74 -0.55 -6.01 -5.24
C THR A 74 -0.46 -5.12 -6.46
N GLN A 75 0.61 -5.29 -7.23
CA GLN A 75 0.81 -4.67 -8.55
C GLN A 75 -0.34 -4.93 -9.54
N ARG A 76 -1.25 -5.87 -9.25
CA ARG A 76 -2.45 -6.17 -10.04
C ARG A 76 -3.73 -5.49 -9.50
N LYS A 77 -3.62 -4.44 -8.68
CA LYS A 77 -4.76 -3.73 -8.04
C LYS A 77 -5.72 -4.67 -7.30
N LYS A 78 -5.16 -5.72 -6.68
CA LYS A 78 -5.93 -6.63 -5.83
C LYS A 78 -5.39 -6.53 -4.41
N PRO A 79 -6.27 -6.39 -3.39
CA PRO A 79 -5.86 -6.41 -2.00
C PRO A 79 -5.17 -7.73 -1.72
N ARG A 80 -3.95 -7.65 -1.16
CA ARG A 80 -3.21 -8.87 -0.85
C ARG A 80 -3.79 -9.46 0.42
N VAL A 81 -4.41 -10.61 0.25
CA VAL A 81 -4.96 -11.41 1.35
C VAL A 81 -4.12 -12.65 1.56
N TRP A 82 -3.89 -13.00 2.82
CA TRP A 82 -3.18 -14.21 3.19
C TRP A 82 -4.13 -15.17 3.91
N SER A 83 -4.07 -16.45 3.58
CA SER A 83 -4.88 -17.48 4.25
C SER A 83 -4.31 -17.91 5.60
N SER A 84 -3.07 -17.54 5.92
CA SER A 84 -2.35 -17.99 7.11
C SER A 84 -1.33 -16.95 7.56
N LEU A 85 -1.20 -16.80 8.88
CA LEU A 85 -0.28 -15.87 9.51
C LEU A 85 1.19 -16.23 9.19
N ASP A 86 1.54 -17.51 9.10
CA ASP A 86 2.88 -17.97 8.71
C ASP A 86 3.32 -17.44 7.34
N ARG A 87 2.43 -17.51 6.34
CA ARG A 87 2.74 -17.00 4.99
C ARG A 87 2.89 -15.49 4.99
N LEU A 88 2.10 -14.81 5.80
CA LEU A 88 2.16 -13.37 5.98
C LEU A 88 3.47 -12.98 6.67
N ALA A 89 3.84 -13.62 7.78
CA ALA A 89 5.07 -13.35 8.52
C ALA A 89 6.32 -13.67 7.68
N LYS A 90 6.30 -14.77 6.93
CA LYS A 90 7.38 -15.10 5.98
C LYS A 90 7.49 -14.06 4.87
N HIS A 91 6.36 -13.57 4.34
CA HIS A 91 6.36 -12.50 3.33
C HIS A 91 6.95 -11.22 3.91
N ILE A 92 6.55 -10.83 5.12
CA ILE A 92 7.06 -9.64 5.81
C ILE A 92 8.57 -9.75 6.03
N ASN A 93 9.05 -10.84 6.61
CA ASN A 93 10.47 -11.05 6.84
C ASN A 93 11.28 -11.11 5.54
N SER A 94 10.72 -11.72 4.49
CA SER A 94 11.43 -11.87 3.21
C SER A 94 11.44 -10.62 2.35
N LYS A 95 10.41 -9.76 2.44
CA LYS A 95 10.26 -8.58 1.58
C LYS A 95 10.62 -7.28 2.27
N TYR A 96 10.24 -7.14 3.54
CA TYR A 96 10.37 -5.90 4.28
C TYR A 96 11.58 -5.91 5.22
N GLY A 97 12.01 -7.09 5.67
CA GLY A 97 13.28 -7.29 6.40
C GLY A 97 13.27 -6.68 7.81
N SER A 98 13.30 -5.35 7.90
CA SER A 98 13.26 -4.60 9.15
C SER A 98 11.94 -3.83 9.26
N VAL A 99 10.99 -4.37 10.01
CA VAL A 99 9.70 -3.74 10.24
C VAL A 99 9.64 -3.23 11.68
N PRO A 100 9.34 -1.93 11.90
CA PRO A 100 9.54 -1.31 13.21
C PRO A 100 8.56 -1.80 14.27
N VAL A 101 7.26 -1.87 13.95
CA VAL A 101 6.22 -2.33 14.88
C VAL A 101 5.13 -3.06 14.08
N VAL A 102 4.77 -4.26 14.51
CA VAL A 102 3.70 -5.07 13.92
C VAL A 102 2.59 -5.29 14.96
N GLU A 103 1.39 -4.85 14.65
CA GLU A 103 0.17 -5.03 15.45
C GLU A 103 -0.72 -6.08 14.77
N LEU A 104 -1.25 -7.04 15.53
CA LEU A 104 -2.12 -8.09 15.03
C LEU A 104 -3.50 -7.98 15.66
N TYR A 105 -4.51 -7.86 14.80
CA TYR A 105 -5.93 -7.83 15.16
C TYR A 105 -6.59 -9.12 14.68
N LEU A 106 -6.94 -9.98 15.63
CA LEU A 106 -7.62 -11.24 15.38
C LEU A 106 -9.13 -11.04 15.54
N TRP A 107 -9.89 -11.57 14.59
CA TRP A 107 -11.33 -11.62 14.72
C TRP A 107 -11.70 -12.82 15.60
N SER A 108 -12.08 -12.55 16.85
CA SER A 108 -12.63 -13.57 17.73
C SER A 108 -14.13 -13.66 17.48
N LYS A 109 -14.60 -14.80 16.97
CA LYS A 109 -16.01 -15.13 17.03
C LYS A 109 -16.32 -15.50 18.47
N GLU A 110 -16.92 -14.58 19.22
CA GLU A 110 -17.37 -14.85 20.58
C GLU A 110 -18.33 -16.06 20.53
N SER A 111 -17.81 -17.22 20.89
CA SER A 111 -18.60 -18.43 21.02
C SER A 111 -19.45 -18.25 22.27
N ASN A 112 -20.63 -17.68 22.07
CA ASN A 112 -21.67 -17.61 23.09
C ASN A 112 -22.09 -19.05 23.43
N GLY A 113 -21.33 -19.65 24.35
CA GLY A 113 -21.55 -20.96 24.91
C GLY A 113 -22.86 -20.92 25.69
N LYS A 114 -23.96 -21.19 25.00
CA LYS A 114 -25.23 -21.56 25.62
C LYS A 114 -25.00 -22.85 26.40
N ASN A 115 -24.55 -22.72 27.64
CA ASN A 115 -24.57 -23.77 28.65
C ASN A 115 -26.04 -24.02 29.01
N ARG A 116 -26.78 -24.69 28.11
CA ARG A 116 -28.00 -25.41 28.47
C ARG A 116 -27.55 -26.68 29.18
N ARG A 117 -27.32 -26.58 30.48
CA ARG A 117 -27.38 -27.75 31.35
C ARG A 117 -28.76 -27.79 32.00
N CYS A 118 -29.40 -28.93 31.76
CA CYS A 118 -30.73 -29.34 32.20
C CYS A 118 -30.83 -29.42 33.72
#